data_AF-A0A0B5QLX1-F1
#
_entry.id   AF-A0A0B5QLX1-F1
#
_cell.length_a   1.000
_cell.length_b   1.000
_cell.length_c   1.000
_cell.angle_alpha   90.00
_cell.angle_beta   90.00
_cell.angle_gamma   90.00
#
_symmetry.space_group_name_H-M   'P 1'
#
loop_
_entity.id
_entity.type
_entity.pdbx_description
1 polymer ?
#
loop_
_entity_poly.entity_id
_entity_poly.type
_entity_poly.pdbx_seq_one_letter_code
_entity_poly.pdbx_strand_id
1 'polypeptide(L)'
;MRRMCNECYLRSSVEKWRQRLDSMIIKKKGNFLDDEIIALNQYVGDLIAECIDCNAFKFYKAGRRNTVVGNKQRDVYYYGDYNLFINLYNYIEEGIRNSEKVHISIQKNLYKKLKNLLIINGISIEKVQFICIEDMKKIIRNKSNSISFSEEIKMSKNKGYDKNRWIIQSSLQKYFLQQEDYWNRYNEKFNSSILCVHDASLYIHKNVHLELGHELLNKYQYHSKKDNYQVGI
;
A
#
# COMPACT_ATOMS: atom_id res chain seq x y z
N MET A 1 -15.17 -16.63 19.74
CA MET A 1 -13.97 -15.99 20.34
C MET A 1 -12.89 -15.86 19.26
N ARG A 2 -12.56 -14.64 18.81
CA ARG A 2 -11.53 -14.41 17.78
C ARG A 2 -10.15 -14.68 18.40
N ARG A 3 -9.49 -15.76 17.98
CA ARG A 3 -8.17 -16.18 18.50
C ARG A 3 -7.14 -15.06 18.22
N MET A 4 -6.29 -14.77 19.22
CA MET A 4 -5.40 -13.61 19.32
C MET A 4 -3.97 -13.93 18.83
N CYS A 5 -3.26 -12.96 18.23
CA CYS A 5 -1.80 -13.08 18.07
C CYS A 5 -1.16 -13.09 19.47
N ASN A 6 -0.80 -14.27 19.94
CA ASN A 6 -0.40 -14.52 21.33
C ASN A 6 1.12 -14.39 21.58
N GLU A 7 1.92 -13.92 20.61
CA GLU A 7 3.38 -14.10 20.71
C GLU A 7 4.21 -12.83 20.74
N CYS A 8 3.92 -11.81 19.92
CA CYS A 8 4.61 -10.53 20.08
C CYS A 8 4.01 -9.68 21.21
N TYR A 9 2.79 -9.99 21.66
CA TYR A 9 2.00 -9.18 22.62
C TYR A 9 1.84 -7.70 22.21
N LEU A 10 2.20 -7.33 20.97
CA LEU A 10 2.23 -5.94 20.51
C LEU A 10 0.84 -5.38 20.21
N ARG A 11 -0.20 -6.20 20.08
CA ARG A 11 -1.56 -5.72 19.73
C ARG A 11 -2.06 -4.63 20.67
N SER A 12 -1.94 -4.83 21.98
CA SER A 12 -2.42 -3.85 22.97
C SER A 12 -1.62 -2.55 22.87
N SER A 13 -0.31 -2.66 22.65
CA SER A 13 0.57 -1.51 22.40
C SER A 13 0.20 -0.78 21.11
N VAL A 14 0.09 -1.49 19.98
CA VAL A 14 -0.30 -0.92 18.68
C VAL A 14 -1.63 -0.19 18.80
N GLU A 15 -2.65 -0.81 19.41
CA GLU A 15 -3.96 -0.16 19.57
C GLU A 15 -3.92 1.04 20.52
N LYS A 16 -3.20 0.94 21.65
CA LYS A 16 -3.01 2.06 22.59
C LYS A 16 -2.37 3.26 21.90
N TRP A 17 -1.29 3.04 21.16
CA TRP A 17 -0.54 4.10 20.52
C TRP A 17 -1.27 4.67 19.29
N ARG A 18 -1.99 3.83 18.54
CA ARG A 18 -2.91 4.27 17.49
C ARG A 18 -4.04 5.15 18.05
N GLN A 19 -4.68 4.77 19.17
CA GLN A 19 -5.70 5.60 19.83
C GLN A 19 -5.13 6.96 20.27
N ARG A 20 -3.89 6.96 20.76
CA ARG A 20 -3.19 8.19 21.14
C ARG A 20 -2.95 9.09 19.93
N LEU A 21 -2.54 8.51 18.79
CA LEU A 21 -2.35 9.23 17.53
C LEU A 21 -3.64 9.90 17.07
N ASP A 22 -4.74 9.16 17.00
CA ASP A 22 -6.06 9.70 16.65
C ASP A 22 -6.46 10.87 17.55
N SER A 23 -6.31 10.68 18.87
CA SER A 23 -6.65 11.70 19.86
C SER A 23 -5.83 12.98 19.69
N MET A 24 -4.55 12.83 19.34
CA MET A 24 -3.64 13.96 19.14
C MET A 24 -3.99 14.75 17.88
N ILE A 25 -4.29 14.07 16.79
CA ILE A 25 -4.72 14.71 15.53
C ILE A 25 -6.04 15.45 15.72
N ILE A 26 -7.00 14.86 16.44
CA ILE A 26 -8.26 15.52 16.77
C ILE A 26 -8.02 16.79 17.59
N LYS A 27 -7.17 16.72 18.63
CA LYS A 27 -6.79 17.88 19.46
C LYS A 27 -6.11 18.98 18.63
N LYS A 28 -5.30 18.61 17.64
CA LYS A 28 -4.61 19.52 16.71
C LYS A 28 -5.48 19.88 15.50
N LYS A 29 -6.80 19.64 15.57
CA LYS A 29 -7.80 20.00 14.54
C LYS A 29 -7.49 19.47 13.13
N GLY A 30 -6.87 18.29 13.04
CA GLY A 30 -6.54 17.65 11.77
C GLY A 30 -5.22 18.11 11.14
N ASN A 31 -4.45 19.00 11.79
CA ASN A 31 -3.06 19.23 11.42
C ASN A 31 -2.24 18.01 11.84
N PHE A 32 -1.72 17.25 10.87
CA PHE A 32 -0.89 16.08 11.13
C PHE A 32 0.59 16.28 10.80
N LEU A 33 0.99 17.50 10.39
CA LEU A 33 2.37 17.89 10.11
C LEU A 33 3.12 18.35 11.36
N ASP A 34 2.46 18.31 12.51
CA ASP A 34 3.08 18.55 13.82
C ASP A 34 4.14 17.46 14.10
N ASP A 35 5.34 17.87 14.53
CA ASP A 35 6.47 16.96 14.74
C ASP A 35 6.15 15.84 15.75
N GLU A 36 5.34 16.11 16.78
CA GLU A 36 4.92 15.08 17.74
C GLU A 36 4.01 14.05 17.06
N ILE A 37 3.14 14.49 16.13
CA ILE A 37 2.25 13.60 15.37
C ILE A 37 3.07 12.74 14.42
N ILE A 38 4.06 13.31 13.74
CA ILE A 38 4.95 12.58 12.85
C ILE A 38 5.74 11.52 13.62
N ALA A 39 6.36 11.90 14.74
CA ALA A 39 7.12 10.98 15.58
C ALA A 39 6.25 9.85 16.14
N LEU A 40 5.04 10.18 16.60
CA LEU A 40 4.10 9.18 17.09
C LEU A 40 3.60 8.25 15.96
N ASN A 41 3.38 8.79 14.75
CA ASN A 41 3.00 7.99 13.60
C ASN A 41 4.10 7.02 13.17
N GLN A 42 5.37 7.47 13.18
CA GLN A 42 6.54 6.61 12.92
C GLN A 42 6.61 5.47 13.94
N TYR A 43 6.48 5.79 15.22
CA TYR A 43 6.47 4.78 16.29
C TYR A 43 5.33 3.76 16.14
N VAL A 44 4.12 4.20 15.77
CA VAL A 44 3.01 3.29 15.45
C VAL A 44 3.35 2.42 14.23
N GLY A 45 3.97 3.00 13.20
CA GLY A 45 4.46 2.30 12.02
C GLY A 45 5.47 1.19 12.35
N ASP A 46 6.42 1.46 13.23
CA ASP A 46 7.43 0.49 13.67
C ASP A 46 6.77 -0.70 14.40
N LEU A 47 5.82 -0.43 15.31
CA LEU A 47 5.07 -1.48 15.99
C LEU A 47 4.21 -2.33 15.03
N ILE A 48 3.64 -1.71 13.98
CA ILE A 48 2.91 -2.41 12.92
C ILE A 48 3.87 -3.32 12.14
N ALA A 49 5.03 -2.80 11.75
CA ALA A 49 6.05 -3.56 11.02
C ALA A 49 6.53 -4.77 11.83
N GLU A 50 6.86 -4.59 13.12
CA GLU A 50 7.23 -5.69 14.01
C GLU A 50 6.12 -6.74 14.15
N CYS A 51 4.86 -6.32 14.23
CA CYS A 51 3.72 -7.23 14.28
C CYS A 51 3.56 -8.04 12.99
N ILE A 52 3.77 -7.41 11.83
CA ILE A 52 3.72 -8.08 10.53
C ILE A 52 4.90 -9.03 10.38
N ASP A 53 6.11 -8.61 10.74
CA ASP A 53 7.33 -9.43 10.65
C ASP A 53 7.23 -10.64 11.58
N CYS A 54 6.69 -10.49 12.79
CA CYS A 54 6.39 -11.63 13.67
C CYS A 54 5.42 -12.63 13.01
N ASN A 55 4.34 -12.13 12.38
CA ASN A 55 3.41 -12.99 11.65
C ASN A 55 4.06 -13.64 10.41
N ALA A 56 4.92 -12.93 9.68
CA ALA A 56 5.64 -13.46 8.52
C ALA A 56 6.69 -14.52 8.93
N PHE A 57 7.42 -14.28 10.02
CA PHE A 57 8.42 -15.20 10.58
C PHE A 57 7.81 -16.56 10.96
N LYS A 58 6.56 -16.58 11.45
CA LYS A 58 5.81 -17.82 11.70
C LYS A 58 5.60 -18.67 10.45
N PHE A 59 5.42 -18.05 9.29
CA PHE A 59 5.28 -18.76 8.02
C PHE A 59 6.61 -19.34 7.52
N TYR A 60 7.73 -18.62 7.70
CA TYR A 60 9.06 -19.14 7.33
C TYR A 60 9.52 -20.33 8.19
N LYS A 61 9.18 -20.34 9.48
CA LYS A 61 9.52 -21.48 10.36
C LYS A 61 8.75 -22.76 10.02
N ALA A 62 7.60 -22.63 9.33
CA ALA A 62 6.78 -23.74 8.85
C ALA A 62 7.14 -24.21 7.43
N GLY A 63 7.95 -23.47 6.66
CA GLY A 63 8.33 -23.84 5.30
C GLY A 63 9.48 -23.01 4.71
N ARG A 64 10.65 -23.66 4.60
CA ARG A 64 11.86 -23.33 3.82
C ARG A 64 12.48 -21.92 3.99
N ARG A 65 13.79 -21.95 4.28
CA ARG A 65 14.72 -20.82 4.37
C ARG A 65 14.71 -19.98 3.07
N ASN A 66 14.83 -18.66 3.22
CA ASN A 66 15.11 -17.65 2.18
C ASN A 66 13.93 -17.14 1.35
N THR A 67 12.97 -16.46 1.96
CA THR A 67 12.10 -15.53 1.22
C THR A 67 12.07 -14.19 1.95
N VAL A 68 12.41 -13.12 1.26
CA VAL A 68 12.39 -11.75 1.78
C VAL A 68 10.93 -11.30 1.90
N VAL A 69 10.54 -10.76 3.05
CA VAL A 69 9.21 -10.19 3.29
C VAL A 69 9.08 -8.87 2.55
N GLY A 70 8.16 -8.81 1.59
CA GLY A 70 7.76 -7.56 0.94
C GLY A 70 8.78 -7.03 -0.06
N ASN A 71 8.29 -6.33 -1.08
CA ASN A 71 9.11 -5.28 -1.67
C ASN A 71 8.95 -4.06 -0.76
N LYS A 72 9.79 -3.95 0.29
CA LYS A 72 9.68 -2.92 1.35
C LYS A 72 9.57 -1.49 0.81
N GLN A 73 9.97 -1.25 -0.42
CA GLN A 73 9.87 0.06 -1.08
C GLN A 73 8.49 0.38 -1.68
N ARG A 74 7.58 -0.61 -1.78
CA ARG A 74 6.30 -0.49 -2.51
C ARG A 74 5.06 -0.84 -1.70
N ASP A 75 5.23 -1.47 -0.54
CA ASP A 75 4.11 -1.86 0.33
C ASP A 75 4.08 -0.96 1.59
N VAL A 76 2.93 -0.35 1.88
CA VAL A 76 2.66 0.39 3.12
C VAL A 76 1.57 -0.33 3.89
N TYR A 77 1.90 -0.78 5.09
CA TYR A 77 0.93 -1.33 6.00
C TYR A 77 0.46 -0.24 6.97
N TYR A 78 -0.85 -0.13 7.13
CA TYR A 78 -1.45 0.89 7.98
C TYR A 78 -2.42 0.27 8.98
N TYR A 79 -2.58 0.94 10.12
CA TYR A 79 -3.57 0.58 11.11
C TYR A 79 -4.30 1.81 11.60
N GLY A 80 -5.58 1.93 11.25
CA GLY A 80 -6.37 3.14 11.44
C GLY A 80 -6.16 4.17 10.33
N ASP A 81 -7.19 5.01 10.15
CA ASP A 81 -7.27 5.95 9.03
C ASP A 81 -6.16 7.01 9.07
N TYR A 82 -5.89 7.61 10.22
CA TYR A 82 -4.90 8.68 10.33
C TYR A 82 -3.47 8.20 10.05
N ASN A 83 -3.11 7.00 10.52
CA ASN A 83 -1.82 6.40 10.22
C ASN A 83 -1.62 6.20 8.70
N LEU A 84 -2.67 5.74 8.00
CA LEU A 84 -2.64 5.69 6.54
C LEU A 84 -2.43 7.08 5.93
N PHE A 85 -3.19 8.06 6.36
CA PHE A 85 -3.21 9.38 5.72
C PHE A 85 -1.89 10.13 5.87
N ILE A 86 -1.25 10.04 7.04
CA ILE A 86 0.08 10.63 7.27
C ILE A 86 1.11 9.97 6.33
N ASN A 87 1.09 8.63 6.23
CA ASN A 87 2.00 7.89 5.36
C ASN A 87 1.77 8.22 3.87
N LEU A 88 0.51 8.44 3.47
CA LEU A 88 0.18 8.84 2.10
C LEU A 88 0.51 10.29 1.79
N TYR A 89 0.46 11.20 2.77
CA TYR A 89 0.71 12.63 2.54
C TYR A 89 2.05 12.88 1.86
N ASN A 90 3.14 12.42 2.48
CA ASN A 90 4.50 12.64 1.97
C ASN A 90 4.65 12.06 0.54
N TYR A 91 4.06 10.89 0.30
CA TYR A 91 4.12 10.23 -1.00
C TYR A 91 3.33 10.97 -2.09
N ILE A 92 2.19 11.58 -1.73
CA ILE A 92 1.37 12.40 -2.64
C ILE A 92 2.05 13.75 -2.90
N GLU A 93 2.53 14.41 -1.85
CA GLU A 93 3.20 15.71 -1.93
C GLU A 93 4.46 15.63 -2.81
N GLU A 94 5.29 14.59 -2.60
CA GLU A 94 6.47 14.35 -3.42
C GLU A 94 6.11 14.16 -4.90
N GLY A 95 5.06 13.39 -5.19
CA GLY A 95 4.56 13.21 -6.56
C GLY A 95 4.12 14.53 -7.19
N ILE A 96 3.38 15.35 -6.45
CA ILE A 96 2.93 16.67 -6.90
C ILE A 96 4.13 17.61 -7.17
N ARG A 97 5.12 17.63 -6.27
CA ARG A 97 6.33 18.46 -6.39
C ARG A 97 7.16 18.06 -7.60
N ASN A 98 7.20 16.78 -7.93
CA ASN A 98 7.90 16.24 -9.08
C ASN A 98 7.08 16.28 -10.39
N SER A 99 5.96 17.02 -10.42
CA SER A 99 5.07 17.10 -11.58
C SER A 99 4.60 15.72 -12.09
N GLU A 100 4.38 14.79 -11.16
CA GLU A 100 3.81 13.48 -11.45
C GLU A 100 2.28 13.51 -11.35
N LYS A 101 1.62 12.72 -12.18
CA LYS A 101 0.17 12.55 -12.08
C LYS A 101 -0.16 11.53 -10.99
N VAL A 102 -0.74 11.98 -9.88
CA VAL A 102 -1.06 11.12 -8.74
C VAL A 102 -2.44 10.51 -8.90
N HIS A 103 -2.51 9.18 -8.86
CA HIS A 103 -3.74 8.40 -8.95
C HIS A 103 -3.95 7.61 -7.67
N ILE A 104 -5.17 7.65 -7.12
CA ILE A 104 -5.54 6.95 -5.90
C ILE A 104 -6.71 6.02 -6.18
N SER A 105 -6.52 4.72 -5.95
CA SER A 105 -7.57 3.72 -6.04
C SER A 105 -7.74 2.94 -4.74
N ILE A 106 -8.64 3.48 -3.91
CA ILE A 106 -9.01 2.95 -2.59
C ILE A 106 -10.54 3.05 -2.40
N GLN A 107 -11.05 2.56 -1.27
CA GLN A 107 -12.45 2.72 -0.88
C GLN A 107 -12.88 4.19 -0.84
N LYS A 108 -14.08 4.49 -1.37
CA LYS A 108 -14.64 5.85 -1.45
C LYS A 108 -14.68 6.60 -0.11
N ASN A 109 -15.08 5.92 0.97
CA ASN A 109 -15.15 6.53 2.29
C ASN A 109 -13.77 6.91 2.84
N LEU A 110 -12.77 6.05 2.60
CA LEU A 110 -11.39 6.29 3.00
C LEU A 110 -10.80 7.47 2.21
N TYR A 111 -11.05 7.52 0.91
CA TYR A 111 -10.66 8.66 0.07
C TYR A 111 -11.31 9.97 0.50
N LYS A 112 -12.60 9.97 0.85
CA LYS A 112 -13.29 11.20 1.33
C LYS A 112 -12.61 11.77 2.57
N LYS A 113 -12.20 10.91 3.53
CA LYS A 113 -11.47 11.33 4.73
C LYS A 113 -10.06 11.83 4.39
N LEU A 114 -9.31 11.10 3.56
CA LEU A 114 -7.99 11.52 3.06
C LEU A 114 -8.07 12.90 2.39
N LYS A 115 -9.03 13.08 1.47
CA LYS A 115 -9.24 14.33 0.73
C LYS A 115 -9.41 15.52 1.66
N ASN A 116 -10.26 15.40 2.68
CA ASN A 116 -10.46 16.48 3.66
C ASN A 116 -9.17 16.83 4.40
N LEU A 117 -8.40 15.82 4.78
CA LEU A 117 -7.14 16.00 5.49
C LEU A 117 -6.03 16.57 4.61
N LEU A 118 -5.95 16.19 3.34
CA LEU A 118 -5.05 16.80 2.37
C LEU A 118 -5.32 18.30 2.22
N ILE A 119 -6.60 18.69 2.12
CA ILE A 119 -7.00 20.11 2.03
C ILE A 119 -6.59 20.89 3.29
N ILE A 120 -6.84 20.33 4.48
CA ILE A 120 -6.45 20.96 5.76
C ILE A 120 -4.94 21.20 5.83
N ASN A 121 -4.14 20.30 5.24
CA ASN A 121 -2.68 20.34 5.27
C ASN A 121 -2.06 20.88 3.97
N GLY A 122 -2.81 21.71 3.23
CA GLY A 122 -2.28 22.55 2.14
C GLY A 122 -2.08 21.86 0.78
N ILE A 123 -2.54 20.61 0.60
CA ILE A 123 -2.39 19.89 -0.67
C ILE A 123 -3.58 20.18 -1.59
N SER A 124 -3.28 20.69 -2.79
CA SER A 124 -4.29 20.85 -3.84
C SER A 124 -4.72 19.48 -4.38
N ILE A 125 -6.01 19.18 -4.19
CA ILE A 125 -6.67 17.96 -4.63
C ILE A 125 -6.83 17.88 -6.16
N GLU A 126 -6.69 18.99 -6.89
CA GLU A 126 -6.85 19.03 -8.34
C GLU A 126 -5.79 18.21 -9.07
N LYS A 127 -4.63 18.03 -8.43
CA LYS A 127 -3.52 17.23 -8.93
C LYS A 127 -3.63 15.74 -8.57
N VAL A 128 -4.73 15.34 -7.92
CA VAL A 128 -4.97 13.96 -7.47
C VAL A 128 -6.21 13.40 -8.17
N GLN A 129 -6.01 12.37 -8.99
CA GLN A 129 -7.09 11.64 -9.66
C GLN A 129 -7.55 10.48 -8.78
N PHE A 130 -8.86 10.42 -8.50
CA PHE A 130 -9.44 9.34 -7.71
C PHE A 130 -10.28 8.40 -8.57
N ILE A 131 -10.08 7.10 -8.37
CA ILE A 131 -10.89 6.03 -8.96
C ILE A 131 -11.30 5.08 -7.84
N CYS A 132 -12.59 4.97 -7.57
CA CYS A 132 -13.07 4.05 -6.54
C CYS A 132 -12.60 2.61 -6.83
N ILE A 133 -12.20 1.89 -5.78
CA ILE A 133 -11.67 0.52 -5.93
C ILE A 133 -12.63 -0.42 -6.68
N GLU A 134 -13.93 -0.31 -6.45
CA GLU A 134 -14.90 -1.19 -7.12
C GLU A 134 -15.04 -0.87 -8.60
N ASP A 135 -14.91 0.40 -8.98
CA ASP A 135 -14.91 0.81 -10.38
C ASP A 135 -13.60 0.38 -11.06
N MET A 136 -12.47 0.50 -10.37
CA MET A 136 -11.19 -0.02 -10.85
C MET A 136 -11.25 -1.54 -11.06
N LYS A 137 -11.82 -2.31 -10.12
CA LYS A 137 -12.03 -3.76 -10.31
C LYS A 137 -12.90 -4.07 -11.52
N LYS A 138 -13.96 -3.30 -11.78
CA LYS A 138 -14.80 -3.46 -12.98
C LYS A 138 -14.00 -3.17 -14.26
N ILE A 139 -13.22 -2.08 -14.28
CA ILE A 139 -12.33 -1.74 -15.41
C ILE A 139 -11.38 -2.90 -15.71
N ILE A 140 -10.78 -3.47 -14.67
CA ILE A 140 -9.87 -4.62 -14.78
C ILE A 140 -10.59 -5.86 -15.31
N ARG A 141 -11.77 -6.21 -14.76
CA ARG A 141 -12.53 -7.41 -15.15
C ARG A 141 -13.08 -7.35 -16.57
N ASN A 142 -13.59 -6.18 -16.97
CA ASN A 142 -14.20 -5.99 -18.29
C ASN A 142 -13.14 -5.93 -19.40
N LYS A 143 -11.90 -5.58 -19.08
CA LYS A 143 -10.77 -5.62 -20.00
C LYS A 143 -10.04 -6.96 -19.86
N SER A 144 -10.63 -8.01 -20.42
CA SER A 144 -10.20 -9.42 -20.30
C SER A 144 -8.80 -9.79 -20.82
N ASN A 145 -7.93 -8.85 -21.21
CA ASN A 145 -6.51 -9.16 -21.46
C ASN A 145 -5.55 -7.95 -21.54
N SER A 146 -6.03 -6.72 -21.43
CA SER A 146 -5.13 -5.58 -21.28
C SER A 146 -5.88 -4.45 -20.61
N ILE A 147 -5.52 -4.14 -19.37
CA ILE A 147 -5.73 -2.77 -18.92
C ILE A 147 -4.81 -1.99 -19.85
N SER A 148 -5.38 -1.37 -20.88
CA SER A 148 -4.78 -0.21 -21.51
C SER A 148 -4.73 0.89 -20.44
N PHE A 149 -3.87 0.70 -19.44
CA PHE A 149 -3.17 1.80 -18.80
C PHE A 149 -2.37 2.55 -19.86
N SER A 150 -2.15 1.95 -21.03
CA SER A 150 -1.48 2.55 -22.18
C SER A 150 -2.01 3.93 -22.52
N GLU A 151 -3.32 4.19 -22.49
CA GLU A 151 -3.85 5.51 -22.83
C GLU A 151 -3.61 6.52 -21.70
N GLU A 152 -3.93 6.19 -20.44
CA GLU A 152 -3.70 7.13 -19.33
C GLU A 152 -2.20 7.36 -19.04
N ILE A 153 -1.36 6.33 -19.20
CA ILE A 153 0.10 6.39 -19.04
C ILE A 153 0.73 7.14 -20.22
N LYS A 154 0.34 6.90 -21.48
CA LYS A 154 0.85 7.67 -22.63
C LYS A 154 0.34 9.11 -22.63
N MET A 155 -0.89 9.36 -22.19
CA MET A 155 -1.46 10.71 -22.09
C MET A 155 -0.81 11.58 -21.01
N SER A 156 -0.10 10.99 -20.03
CA SER A 156 0.62 11.77 -19.01
C SER A 156 1.70 12.67 -19.64
N LYS A 157 2.51 12.13 -20.55
CA LYS A 157 3.51 12.91 -21.32
C LYS A 157 2.87 14.04 -22.14
N ASN A 158 1.75 13.77 -22.82
CA ASN A 158 1.05 14.76 -23.65
C ASN A 158 0.36 15.87 -22.85
N LYS A 159 0.21 15.71 -21.53
CA LYS A 159 -0.31 16.73 -20.61
C LYS A 159 0.78 17.38 -19.75
N GLY A 160 2.06 17.17 -20.08
CA GLY A 160 3.20 17.76 -19.37
C GLY A 160 3.56 17.08 -18.03
N TYR A 161 3.11 15.84 -17.80
CA TYR A 161 3.48 15.06 -16.63
C TYR A 161 4.57 14.04 -16.99
N ASP A 162 5.63 14.00 -16.19
CA ASP A 162 6.80 13.16 -16.47
C ASP A 162 6.56 11.68 -16.14
N LYS A 163 5.67 11.38 -15.20
CA LYS A 163 5.43 10.02 -14.66
C LYS A 163 4.05 9.92 -14.00
N ASN A 164 3.53 8.70 -13.86
CA ASN A 164 2.33 8.43 -13.04
C ASN A 164 2.73 7.83 -11.69
N ARG A 165 2.06 8.27 -10.63
CA ARG A 165 2.19 7.74 -9.27
C ARG A 165 0.88 7.11 -8.83
N TRP A 166 0.87 5.79 -8.68
CA TRP A 166 -0.31 5.03 -8.29
C TRP A 166 -0.27 4.67 -6.81
N ILE A 167 -1.36 4.94 -6.11
CA ILE A 167 -1.63 4.47 -4.74
C ILE A 167 -2.83 3.54 -4.83
N ILE A 168 -2.65 2.26 -4.52
CA ILE A 168 -3.67 1.23 -4.71
C ILE A 168 -3.89 0.40 -3.45
N GLN A 169 -5.13 0.02 -3.19
CA GLN A 169 -5.43 -0.97 -2.15
C GLN A 169 -4.96 -2.38 -2.55
N SER A 170 -4.53 -3.16 -1.55
CA SER A 170 -3.94 -4.51 -1.71
C SER A 170 -4.68 -5.44 -2.68
N SER A 171 -6.01 -5.42 -2.69
CA SER A 171 -6.81 -6.28 -3.59
C SER A 171 -6.61 -6.00 -5.09
N LEU A 172 -6.01 -4.87 -5.46
CA LEU A 172 -5.66 -4.52 -6.85
C LEU A 172 -4.21 -4.90 -7.21
N GLN A 173 -3.37 -5.23 -6.23
CA GLN A 173 -1.91 -5.34 -6.40
C GLN A 173 -1.51 -6.31 -7.51
N LYS A 174 -2.10 -7.52 -7.53
CA LYS A 174 -1.79 -8.55 -8.53
C LYS A 174 -1.94 -8.02 -9.96
N TYR A 175 -3.00 -7.26 -10.23
CA TYR A 175 -3.27 -6.75 -11.57
C TYR A 175 -2.25 -5.69 -12.00
N PHE A 176 -1.86 -4.80 -11.08
CA PHE A 176 -0.86 -3.78 -11.34
C PHE A 176 0.54 -4.36 -11.56
N LEU A 177 0.94 -5.37 -10.77
CA LEU A 177 2.23 -6.05 -10.94
C LEU A 177 2.29 -6.84 -12.25
N GLN A 178 1.22 -7.53 -12.63
CA GLN A 178 1.13 -8.22 -13.92
C GLN A 178 1.29 -7.26 -15.10
N GLN A 179 0.74 -6.05 -14.98
CA GLN A 179 0.93 -5.02 -16.00
C GLN A 179 2.39 -4.52 -16.01
N GLU A 180 2.96 -4.13 -14.88
CA GLU A 180 4.36 -3.69 -14.81
C GLU A 180 5.32 -4.72 -15.45
N ASP A 181 5.13 -6.01 -15.14
CA ASP A 181 5.91 -7.10 -15.74
C ASP A 181 5.72 -7.20 -17.26
N TYR A 182 4.48 -7.08 -17.75
CA TYR A 182 4.19 -7.08 -19.18
C TYR A 182 4.87 -5.90 -19.89
N TRP A 183 4.76 -4.68 -19.35
CA TRP A 183 5.36 -3.48 -19.96
C TRP A 183 6.89 -3.55 -19.97
N ASN A 184 7.50 -3.91 -18.85
CA ASN A 184 8.96 -4.05 -18.77
C ASN A 184 9.53 -5.11 -19.72
N ARG A 185 8.73 -6.12 -20.12
CA ARG A 185 9.15 -7.16 -21.07
C ARG A 185 8.90 -6.79 -22.54
N TYR A 186 7.81 -6.10 -22.84
CA TYR A 186 7.30 -6.01 -24.21
C TYR A 186 7.16 -4.59 -24.77
N ASN A 187 7.15 -3.54 -23.95
CA ASN A 187 6.86 -2.16 -24.42
C ASN A 187 7.46 -1.09 -23.49
N GLU A 188 8.63 -0.54 -23.81
CA GLU A 188 9.27 0.60 -23.10
C GLU A 188 9.41 0.43 -21.56
N LYS A 189 10.24 1.27 -20.93
CA LYS A 189 10.41 1.24 -19.48
C LYS A 189 9.09 1.63 -18.81
N PHE A 190 8.56 0.81 -17.90
CA PHE A 190 7.34 1.15 -17.14
C PHE A 190 7.57 2.45 -16.34
N ASN A 191 7.04 3.55 -16.86
CA ASN A 191 7.29 4.88 -16.31
C ASN A 191 6.20 5.27 -15.30
N SER A 192 6.09 4.46 -14.23
CA SER A 192 5.15 4.73 -13.13
C SER A 192 5.69 4.19 -11.81
N SER A 193 5.31 4.81 -10.70
CA SER A 193 5.54 4.30 -9.34
C SER A 193 4.23 3.72 -8.81
N ILE A 194 4.32 2.62 -8.08
CA ILE A 194 3.16 1.92 -7.51
C ILE A 194 3.40 1.74 -6.02
N LEU A 195 2.50 2.30 -5.21
CA LEU A 195 2.42 2.11 -3.77
C LEU A 195 1.16 1.29 -3.45
N CYS A 196 1.35 0.14 -2.83
CA CYS A 196 0.29 -0.73 -2.37
C CYS A 196 0.01 -0.50 -0.89
N VAL A 197 -1.23 -0.18 -0.53
CA VAL A 197 -1.65 0.01 0.87
C VAL A 197 -2.38 -1.21 1.39
N HIS A 198 -2.00 -1.64 2.59
CA HIS A 198 -2.47 -2.86 3.24
C HIS A 198 -3.04 -2.54 4.61
N ASP A 199 -4.29 -2.94 4.85
CA ASP A 199 -4.90 -2.83 6.17
C ASP A 199 -4.29 -3.87 7.12
N ALA A 200 -3.49 -3.41 8.06
CA ALA A 200 -2.79 -4.25 9.02
C ALA A 200 -3.71 -4.85 10.10
N SER A 201 -4.97 -4.39 10.20
CA SER A 201 -5.94 -4.90 11.17
C SER A 201 -6.14 -6.41 11.06
N LEU A 202 -5.99 -6.97 9.85
CA LEU A 202 -6.05 -8.41 9.62
C LEU A 202 -4.94 -9.17 10.35
N TYR A 203 -3.72 -8.63 10.39
CA TYR A 203 -2.57 -9.23 11.08
C TYR A 203 -2.57 -8.96 12.59
N ILE A 204 -3.13 -7.82 12.99
CA ILE A 204 -3.18 -7.38 14.39
C ILE A 204 -4.34 -8.05 15.16
N HIS A 205 -5.51 -8.24 14.53
CA HIS A 205 -6.73 -8.68 15.21
C HIS A 205 -7.18 -10.11 14.92
N LYS A 206 -6.80 -10.71 13.79
CA LYS A 206 -7.12 -12.11 13.52
C LYS A 206 -5.89 -12.97 13.84
N ASN A 207 -6.07 -14.09 14.53
CA ASN A 207 -5.18 -15.23 14.31
C ASN A 207 -5.44 -15.68 12.88
N VAL A 208 -4.63 -15.13 11.99
CA VAL A 208 -4.66 -15.45 10.59
C VAL A 208 -4.27 -16.93 10.46
N HIS A 209 -5.28 -17.79 10.30
CA HIS A 209 -5.07 -19.17 9.88
C HIS A 209 -4.38 -19.18 8.51
N LEU A 210 -3.64 -20.27 8.24
CA LEU A 210 -2.70 -20.53 7.14
C LEU A 210 -3.05 -19.98 5.73
N GLU A 211 -4.32 -19.73 5.39
CA GLU A 211 -4.76 -19.29 4.06
C GLU A 211 -4.24 -17.91 3.62
N LEU A 212 -4.28 -16.89 4.49
CA LEU A 212 -3.72 -15.55 4.20
C LEU A 212 -2.18 -15.53 4.30
N GLY A 213 -1.62 -16.46 5.06
CA GLY A 213 -0.18 -16.75 5.05
C GLY A 213 0.26 -17.33 3.73
N HIS A 214 -0.54 -18.22 3.14
CA HIS A 214 -0.35 -18.71 1.78
C HIS A 214 -0.54 -17.58 0.75
N GLU A 215 -1.44 -16.61 0.94
CA GLU A 215 -1.52 -15.43 0.06
C GLU A 215 -0.28 -14.53 0.16
N LEU A 216 0.23 -14.30 1.38
CA LEU A 216 1.50 -13.61 1.59
C LEU A 216 2.67 -14.39 0.97
N LEU A 217 2.79 -15.68 1.25
CA LEU A 217 3.83 -16.55 0.68
C LEU A 217 3.72 -16.67 -0.85
N ASN A 218 2.52 -16.76 -1.42
CA ASN A 218 2.30 -16.79 -2.88
C ASN A 218 2.62 -15.43 -3.51
N LYS A 219 2.34 -14.32 -2.83
CA LYS A 219 2.80 -12.97 -3.20
C LYS A 219 4.34 -12.90 -3.21
N TYR A 220 5.02 -13.64 -2.32
CA TYR A 220 6.49 -13.69 -2.26
C TYR A 220 7.13 -14.75 -3.18
N GLN A 221 6.44 -15.85 -3.50
CA GLN A 221 6.86 -16.81 -4.51
C GLN A 221 6.70 -16.28 -5.94
N TYR A 222 5.78 -15.35 -6.18
CA TYR A 222 5.69 -14.68 -7.49
C TYR A 222 6.97 -13.87 -7.80
N HIS A 223 7.64 -13.34 -6.77
CA HIS A 223 8.93 -12.68 -6.89
C HIS A 223 10.13 -13.65 -6.89
N SER A 224 9.99 -14.86 -6.33
CA SER A 224 10.99 -15.93 -6.35
C SER A 224 10.89 -16.88 -7.56
N LYS A 225 9.88 -16.74 -8.42
CA LYS A 225 9.81 -17.45 -9.73
C LYS A 225 10.65 -16.78 -10.83
N LYS A 226 11.60 -15.92 -10.45
CA LYS A 226 12.87 -15.81 -11.19
C LYS A 226 13.83 -16.80 -10.54
N ASP A 227 14.41 -17.67 -11.36
CA ASP A 227 15.42 -18.69 -10.99
C ASP A 227 14.86 -20.07 -10.67
N ASN A 228 14.14 -20.64 -11.62
CA ASN A 228 14.24 -22.07 -11.95
C ASN A 228 13.72 -22.31 -13.37
N TYR A 229 14.55 -21.99 -14.36
CA TYR A 229 14.55 -22.74 -15.60
C TYR A 229 15.91 -23.39 -15.73
N GLN A 230 15.88 -24.72 -15.63
CA GLN A 230 17.02 -25.59 -15.85
C GLN A 230 17.65 -25.24 -17.20
N VAL A 231 18.97 -25.05 -17.18
CA VAL A 231 19.80 -25.22 -18.36
C VAL A 231 19.70 -26.69 -18.73
N GLY A 232 18.83 -26.99 -19.70
CA GLY A 232 18.83 -28.25 -20.43
C GLY A 232 19.58 -28.01 -21.73
N ILE A 233 20.78 -28.60 -21.79
CA ILE A 233 21.66 -28.70 -22.96
C ILE A 233 20.90 -29.33 -24.14
#